data_AF-A0AAU5H061-F1
#
_entry.id   AF-A0AAU5H061-F1
#
_cell.length_a   1.000
_cell.length_b   1.000
_cell.length_c   1.000
_cell.angle_alpha   90.00
_cell.angle_beta   90.00
_cell.angle_gamma   90.00
#
_symmetry.space_group_name_H-M   'P 1'
#
loop_
_entity.id
_entity.type
_entity.pdbx_description
1 polymer ?
#
loop_
_entity_poly.entity_id
_entity_poly.type
_entity_poly.pdbx_seq_one_letter_code
_entity_poly.pdbx_strand_id
1 'polypeptide(L)'
;MDLATAVRAAQGGDEEAFRVLYRTVQPQLLQYVRTFVGAADAEDVASEAWLQIARDLPGFRDTGATDTGDAIRGWTARIARNRALDHLRAVGRRPIAAGGVEELIDRPGGQDTAEEAVAAVGTGRALAAIASLPRDQAEAVLLRVVMGLDSKSAADVLGKRPGAMRMATSRGLRRLAELLEYDGGVSSVTFSVSRTLEDMR
;
A
#
# COMPACT_ATOMS: atom_id res chain seq x y z
N MET A 1 -18.31 16.02 -2.92
CA MET A 1 -19.01 15.17 -1.93
C MET A 1 -17.95 14.62 -0.99
N ASP A 2 -18.12 14.74 0.33
CA ASP A 2 -17.19 14.11 1.27
C ASP A 2 -17.38 12.58 1.28
N LEU A 3 -16.38 11.84 1.76
CA LEU A 3 -16.37 10.38 1.71
C LEU A 3 -17.50 9.74 2.54
N ALA A 4 -17.86 10.31 3.69
CA ALA A 4 -18.90 9.76 4.55
C ALA A 4 -20.29 9.89 3.89
N THR A 5 -20.54 11.02 3.25
CA THR A 5 -21.75 11.26 2.45
C THR A 5 -21.80 10.33 1.24
N ALA A 6 -20.68 10.14 0.55
CA ALA A 6 -20.58 9.20 -0.57
C ALA A 6 -20.89 7.76 -0.14
N VAL A 7 -20.37 7.31 1.00
CA VAL A 7 -20.67 5.98 1.54
C VAL A 7 -22.17 5.82 1.77
N ARG A 8 -22.82 6.74 2.49
CA ARG A 8 -24.26 6.63 2.79
C ARG A 8 -25.14 6.60 1.53
N ALA A 9 -24.84 7.43 0.53
CA ALA A 9 -25.57 7.43 -0.72
C ALA A 9 -25.33 6.15 -1.53
N ALA A 10 -24.07 5.69 -1.60
CA ALA A 10 -23.72 4.43 -2.27
C ALA A 10 -24.38 3.21 -1.62
N GLN A 11 -24.56 3.21 -0.29
CA GLN A 11 -25.34 2.18 0.42
C GLN A 11 -26.81 2.15 -0.02
N GLY A 12 -27.36 3.30 -0.43
CA GLY A 12 -28.70 3.42 -1.03
C GLY A 12 -28.76 3.10 -2.52
N GLY A 13 -27.65 2.69 -3.14
CA GLY A 13 -27.57 2.35 -4.56
C GLY A 13 -27.19 3.51 -5.49
N ASP A 14 -26.75 4.65 -4.97
CA ASP A 14 -26.27 5.76 -5.80
C ASP A 14 -24.92 5.40 -6.45
N GLU A 15 -24.94 5.20 -7.78
CA GLU A 15 -23.75 4.84 -8.56
C GLU A 15 -22.69 5.94 -8.59
N GLU A 16 -23.08 7.22 -8.62
CA GLU A 16 -22.13 8.33 -8.66
C GLU A 16 -21.44 8.47 -7.30
N ALA A 17 -22.18 8.29 -6.21
CA ALA A 17 -21.60 8.21 -4.88
C ALA A 17 -20.64 7.03 -4.74
N PHE A 18 -20.96 5.87 -5.34
CA PHE A 18 -20.04 4.74 -5.38
C PHE A 18 -18.75 5.05 -6.16
N ARG A 19 -18.85 5.76 -7.30
CA ARG A 19 -17.67 6.22 -8.05
C ARG A 19 -16.79 7.16 -7.22
N VAL A 20 -17.38 8.04 -6.42
CA VAL A 20 -16.63 8.91 -5.49
C VAL A 20 -15.89 8.06 -4.46
N LEU A 21 -16.56 7.08 -3.85
CA LEU A 21 -15.92 6.14 -2.92
C LEU A 21 -14.75 5.39 -3.59
N TYR A 22 -14.99 4.83 -4.78
CA TYR A 22 -13.97 4.11 -5.55
C TYR A 22 -12.75 4.98 -5.84
N ARG A 23 -12.94 6.15 -6.46
CA ARG A 23 -11.84 7.07 -6.80
C ARG A 23 -11.07 7.56 -5.58
N THR A 24 -11.73 7.67 -4.43
CA THR A 24 -11.13 8.16 -3.18
C THR A 24 -10.26 7.11 -2.47
N VAL A 25 -10.58 5.82 -2.64
CA VAL A 25 -9.96 4.72 -1.88
C VAL A 25 -9.06 3.85 -2.75
N GLN A 26 -9.39 3.69 -4.04
CA GLN A 26 -8.68 2.78 -4.94
C GLN A 26 -7.18 3.06 -5.06
N PRO A 27 -6.70 4.31 -5.20
CA PRO A 27 -5.26 4.56 -5.35
C PRO A 27 -4.45 4.04 -4.16
N GLN A 28 -4.93 4.25 -2.93
CA GLN A 28 -4.25 3.77 -1.72
C GLN A 28 -4.41 2.25 -1.58
N LEU A 29 -5.61 1.71 -1.88
CA LEU A 29 -5.89 0.28 -1.79
C LEU A 29 -5.02 -0.52 -2.76
N LEU A 30 -4.82 -0.02 -3.99
CA LEU A 30 -3.98 -0.64 -4.99
C LEU A 30 -2.51 -0.66 -4.57
N GLN A 31 -1.99 0.45 -4.01
CA GLN A 31 -0.62 0.48 -3.48
C GLN A 31 -0.44 -0.50 -2.30
N TYR A 32 -1.44 -0.56 -1.42
CA TYR A 32 -1.46 -1.49 -0.30
C TYR A 32 -1.37 -2.94 -0.80
N VAL A 33 -2.24 -3.34 -1.73
CA VAL A 33 -2.25 -4.70 -2.31
C VAL A 33 -0.97 -5.01 -3.07
N ARG A 34 -0.53 -4.09 -3.93
CA ARG A 34 0.69 -4.23 -4.76
C ARG A 34 1.92 -4.56 -3.93
N THR A 35 2.01 -4.03 -2.71
CA THR A 35 3.16 -4.29 -1.83
C THR A 35 3.24 -5.76 -1.37
N PHE A 36 2.14 -6.51 -1.41
CA PHE A 36 2.11 -7.92 -0.98
C PHE A 36 2.15 -8.92 -2.12
N VAL A 37 1.43 -8.64 -3.20
CA VAL A 37 1.24 -9.58 -4.31
C VAL A 37 2.09 -9.25 -5.53
N GLY A 38 2.81 -8.12 -5.51
CA GLY A 38 3.58 -7.65 -6.66
C GLY A 38 2.71 -6.88 -7.67
N ALA A 39 3.36 -6.24 -8.64
CA ALA A 39 2.68 -5.39 -9.62
C ALA A 39 1.75 -6.18 -10.56
N ALA A 40 2.17 -7.38 -10.97
CA ALA A 40 1.45 -8.21 -11.93
C ALA A 40 0.06 -8.63 -11.44
N ASP A 41 -0.06 -8.98 -10.16
CA ASP A 41 -1.31 -9.51 -9.58
C ASP A 41 -2.15 -8.44 -8.85
N ALA A 42 -1.61 -7.23 -8.70
CA ALA A 42 -2.22 -6.21 -7.84
C ALA A 42 -3.60 -5.77 -8.32
N GLU A 43 -3.75 -5.57 -9.63
CA GLU A 43 -5.00 -5.07 -10.21
C GLU A 43 -6.12 -6.11 -10.14
N ASP A 44 -5.80 -7.39 -10.37
CA ASP A 44 -6.74 -8.49 -10.28
C ASP A 44 -7.23 -8.67 -8.83
N VAL A 45 -6.30 -8.72 -7.87
CA VAL A 45 -6.65 -8.85 -6.45
C VAL A 45 -7.44 -7.63 -5.95
N ALA A 46 -7.08 -6.41 -6.38
CA ALA A 46 -7.84 -5.22 -6.04
C ALA A 46 -9.24 -5.25 -6.66
N SER A 47 -9.38 -5.73 -7.90
CA SER A 47 -10.68 -5.87 -8.57
C SER A 47 -11.59 -6.85 -7.85
N GLU A 48 -11.08 -8.01 -7.44
CA GLU A 48 -11.83 -8.96 -6.62
C GLU A 48 -12.24 -8.38 -5.26
N ALA A 49 -11.38 -7.58 -4.65
CA ALA A 49 -11.69 -6.86 -3.42
C ALA A 49 -12.82 -5.85 -3.65
N TRP A 50 -12.78 -5.08 -4.74
CA TRP A 50 -13.85 -4.12 -5.08
C TRP A 50 -15.18 -4.78 -5.42
N LEU A 51 -15.17 -5.94 -6.07
CA LEU A 51 -16.39 -6.73 -6.27
C LEU A 51 -17.00 -7.15 -4.93
N GLN A 52 -16.18 -7.54 -3.95
CA GLN A 52 -16.68 -7.82 -2.61
C GLN A 52 -17.19 -6.57 -1.89
N ILE A 53 -16.43 -5.48 -1.97
CA ILE A 53 -16.80 -4.19 -1.37
C ILE A 53 -18.15 -3.75 -1.91
N ALA A 54 -18.37 -3.77 -3.23
CA ALA A 54 -19.64 -3.41 -3.85
C ALA A 54 -20.81 -4.27 -3.34
N ARG A 55 -20.60 -5.59 -3.20
CA ARG A 55 -21.62 -6.52 -2.69
C ARG A 55 -21.96 -6.28 -1.22
N ASP A 56 -20.95 -5.99 -0.39
CA ASP A 56 -21.11 -5.91 1.06
C ASP A 56 -21.39 -4.49 1.57
N LEU A 57 -21.15 -3.46 0.74
CA LEU A 57 -21.30 -2.05 1.11
C LEU A 57 -22.68 -1.72 1.72
N PRO A 58 -23.83 -2.23 1.22
CA PRO A 58 -25.13 -1.96 1.83
C PRO A 58 -25.21 -2.39 3.30
N GLY A 59 -24.44 -3.40 3.71
CA GLY A 59 -24.35 -3.89 5.08
C GLY A 59 -23.27 -3.23 5.94
N PHE A 60 -22.42 -2.38 5.36
CA PHE A 60 -21.34 -1.71 6.09
C PHE A 60 -21.90 -0.83 7.22
N ARG A 61 -21.29 -0.92 8.39
CA ARG A 61 -21.59 -0.06 9.54
C ARG A 61 -20.28 0.45 10.10
N ASP A 62 -20.26 1.73 10.46
CA ASP A 62 -19.13 2.30 11.20
C ASP A 62 -19.05 1.63 12.57
N THR A 63 -17.95 0.94 12.84
CA THR A 63 -17.74 0.17 14.08
C THR A 63 -17.00 0.97 15.16
N GLY A 64 -16.99 2.31 15.08
CA GLY A 64 -16.37 3.17 16.08
C GLY A 64 -14.90 3.49 15.79
N ALA A 65 -14.60 3.74 14.51
CA ALA A 65 -13.37 4.41 14.09
C ALA A 65 -13.38 5.89 14.53
N THR A 66 -12.25 6.58 14.41
CA THR A 66 -12.18 8.01 14.77
C THR A 66 -13.09 8.87 13.88
N ASP A 67 -13.22 8.51 12.61
CA ASP A 67 -14.19 9.08 11.68
C ASP A 67 -14.66 8.03 10.65
N THR A 68 -15.76 8.33 9.95
CA THR A 68 -16.35 7.42 8.96
C THR A 68 -15.42 7.13 7.77
N GLY A 69 -14.52 8.06 7.44
CA GLY A 69 -13.49 7.87 6.41
C GLY A 69 -12.46 6.82 6.85
N ASP A 70 -12.00 6.88 8.10
CA ASP A 70 -11.13 5.87 8.70
C ASP A 70 -11.84 4.50 8.77
N ALA A 71 -13.13 4.48 9.14
CA ALA A 71 -13.93 3.25 9.18
C ALA A 71 -14.01 2.55 7.81
N ILE A 72 -14.34 3.29 6.74
CA ILE A 72 -14.47 2.71 5.39
C ILE A 72 -13.11 2.30 4.83
N ARG A 73 -12.04 3.09 5.07
CA ARG A 73 -10.68 2.73 4.65
C ARG A 73 -10.19 1.47 5.37
N GLY A 74 -10.46 1.34 6.66
CA GLY A 74 -10.12 0.14 7.44
C GLY A 74 -10.88 -1.09 6.95
N TRP A 75 -12.17 -0.96 6.71
CA TRP A 75 -13.00 -2.06 6.23
C TRP A 75 -12.59 -2.53 4.82
N THR A 76 -12.37 -1.60 3.88
CA THR A 76 -11.87 -1.93 2.54
C THR A 76 -10.46 -2.53 2.59
N ALA A 77 -9.55 -2.01 3.41
CA ALA A 77 -8.21 -2.57 3.62
C ALA A 77 -8.27 -4.00 4.17
N ARG A 78 -9.20 -4.31 5.09
CA ARG A 78 -9.40 -5.66 5.61
C ARG A 78 -9.84 -6.63 4.51
N ILE A 79 -10.80 -6.24 3.68
CA ILE A 79 -11.25 -7.05 2.55
C ILE A 79 -10.09 -7.31 1.58
N ALA A 80 -9.38 -6.25 1.17
CA ALA A 80 -8.26 -6.37 0.25
C ALA A 80 -7.11 -7.22 0.80
N ARG A 81 -6.79 -7.07 2.10
CA ARG A 81 -5.79 -7.90 2.79
C ARG A 81 -6.16 -9.38 2.74
N ASN A 82 -7.42 -9.72 2.98
CA ASN A 82 -7.89 -11.09 2.94
C ASN A 82 -7.75 -11.66 1.52
N ARG A 83 -8.10 -10.90 0.48
CA ARG A 83 -7.94 -11.32 -0.92
C ARG A 83 -6.47 -11.52 -1.31
N ALA A 84 -5.60 -10.59 -0.93
CA ALA A 84 -4.16 -10.74 -1.13
C ALA A 84 -3.62 -12.00 -0.45
N LEU A 85 -4.05 -12.29 0.79
CA LEU A 85 -3.67 -13.49 1.51
C LEU A 85 -4.17 -14.77 0.85
N ASP A 86 -5.41 -14.78 0.37
CA ASP A 86 -5.98 -15.94 -0.31
C ASP A 86 -5.28 -16.20 -1.65
N HIS A 87 -4.97 -15.15 -2.40
CA HIS A 87 -4.16 -15.20 -3.62
C HIS A 87 -2.78 -15.81 -3.35
N LEU A 88 -2.03 -15.28 -2.38
CA LEU A 88 -0.70 -15.80 -2.02
C LEU A 88 -0.75 -17.28 -1.58
N ARG A 89 -1.80 -17.69 -0.86
CA ARG A 89 -2.01 -19.09 -0.50
C ARG A 89 -2.32 -19.97 -1.72
N ALA A 90 -3.03 -19.44 -2.72
CA ALA A 90 -3.36 -20.17 -3.95
C ALA A 90 -2.12 -20.36 -4.82
N VAL A 91 -1.31 -19.30 -4.99
CA VAL A 91 -0.04 -19.34 -5.73
C VAL A 91 0.95 -20.30 -5.06
N GLY A 92 1.10 -20.26 -3.74
CA GLY A 92 2.00 -21.16 -3.00
C GLY A 92 1.58 -22.64 -2.99
N ARG A 93 0.34 -22.97 -3.39
CA ARG A 93 -0.17 -24.35 -3.52
C ARG A 93 0.09 -24.97 -4.90
N ARG A 94 0.57 -24.20 -5.89
CA ARG A 94 1.02 -24.75 -7.18
C ARG A 94 2.38 -25.45 -7.00
N PRO A 95 2.59 -26.66 -7.55
CA PRO A 95 3.92 -27.27 -7.61
C PRO A 95 4.84 -26.32 -8.38
N ILE A 96 5.87 -25.79 -7.70
CA ILE A 96 6.87 -24.92 -8.30
C ILE A 96 7.74 -25.79 -9.20
N ALA A 97 7.52 -25.72 -10.52
CA ALA A 97 8.59 -26.05 -11.46
C ALA A 97 9.72 -25.05 -11.20
N ALA A 98 10.90 -25.55 -10.83
CA ALA A 98 12.05 -24.76 -10.43
C ALA A 98 12.39 -23.67 -11.47
N GLY A 99 12.27 -22.41 -11.07
CA GLY A 99 12.71 -21.23 -11.80
C GLY A 99 12.87 -20.09 -10.80
N GLY A 100 14.07 -19.52 -10.72
CA GLY A 100 14.55 -18.68 -9.62
C GLY A 100 13.78 -17.39 -9.40
N VAL A 101 13.81 -16.94 -8.15
CA VAL A 101 13.33 -15.64 -7.68
C VAL A 101 14.37 -14.58 -8.09
N GLU A 102 14.39 -14.16 -9.35
CA GLU A 102 15.29 -13.09 -9.84
C GLU A 102 14.68 -12.20 -10.94
N GLU A 103 13.36 -12.12 -11.06
CA GLU A 103 12.67 -11.16 -11.93
C GLU A 103 11.38 -10.77 -11.20
N LEU A 104 10.96 -9.51 -11.05
CA LEU A 104 10.90 -8.49 -12.07
C LEU A 104 10.64 -7.14 -11.35
N ILE A 105 11.60 -6.22 -11.36
CA ILE A 105 11.33 -4.80 -11.09
C ILE A 105 10.70 -4.25 -12.37
N ASP A 106 9.38 -4.35 -12.46
CA ASP A 106 8.64 -3.81 -13.60
C ASP A 106 8.57 -2.28 -13.49
N ARG A 107 9.02 -1.61 -14.54
CA ARG A 107 9.16 -0.15 -14.63
C ARG A 107 7.87 0.42 -15.20
N PRO A 108 7.22 1.43 -14.58
CA PRO A 108 6.00 1.99 -15.15
C PRO A 108 6.32 2.66 -16.50
N GLY A 109 5.62 2.22 -17.54
CA GLY A 109 5.53 2.91 -18.81
C GLY A 109 4.41 3.95 -18.81
N GLY A 110 4.62 5.04 -19.55
CA GLY A 110 3.56 5.92 -20.04
C GLY A 110 3.54 7.33 -19.47
N GLN A 111 4.25 8.24 -20.16
CA GLN A 111 4.04 9.69 -20.28
C GLN A 111 3.59 10.46 -19.02
N ASP A 112 4.57 10.89 -18.23
CA ASP A 112 4.35 11.91 -17.19
C ASP A 112 5.53 12.90 -17.22
N THR A 113 5.26 14.15 -16.88
CA THR A 113 6.26 15.23 -16.90
C THR A 113 7.44 14.91 -15.98
N ALA A 114 8.61 15.55 -16.18
CA ALA A 114 9.82 15.23 -15.42
C ALA A 114 9.63 15.32 -13.88
N GLU A 115 8.76 16.21 -13.39
CA GLU A 115 8.42 16.33 -11.96
C GLU A 115 7.54 15.18 -11.46
N GLU A 116 6.53 14.77 -12.24
CA GLU A 116 5.68 13.62 -11.94
C GLU A 116 6.46 12.30 -12.00
N ALA A 117 7.40 12.18 -12.95
CA ALA A 117 8.32 11.04 -13.03
C ALA A 117 9.25 10.96 -11.82
N VAL A 118 9.78 12.09 -11.32
CA VAL A 118 10.63 12.12 -10.12
C VAL A 118 9.81 11.81 -8.85
N ALA A 119 8.59 12.34 -8.74
CA ALA A 119 7.68 12.03 -7.63
C ALA A 119 7.22 10.56 -7.66
N ALA A 120 6.96 10.01 -8.85
CA ALA A 120 6.62 8.60 -9.04
C ALA A 120 7.81 7.68 -8.74
N VAL A 121 9.03 8.06 -9.12
CA VAL A 121 10.27 7.35 -8.75
C VAL A 121 10.48 7.40 -7.23
N GLY A 122 10.26 8.54 -6.58
CA GLY A 122 10.32 8.68 -5.12
C GLY A 122 9.28 7.81 -4.40
N THR A 123 8.04 7.80 -4.91
CA THR A 123 6.93 6.99 -4.38
C THR A 123 7.19 5.50 -4.57
N GLY A 124 7.66 5.09 -5.75
CA GLY A 124 8.01 3.71 -6.06
C GLY A 124 9.14 3.17 -5.19
N ARG A 125 10.20 3.98 -4.98
CA ARG A 125 11.29 3.63 -4.05
C ARG A 125 10.81 3.49 -2.62
N ALA A 126 9.94 4.39 -2.15
CA ALA A 126 9.36 4.30 -0.80
C ALA A 126 8.54 3.01 -0.62
N LEU A 127 7.69 2.67 -1.60
CA LEU A 127 6.90 1.43 -1.56
C LEU A 127 7.78 0.17 -1.63
N ALA A 128 8.83 0.17 -2.45
CA ALA A 128 9.79 -0.94 -2.50
C ALA A 128 10.57 -1.10 -1.19
N ALA A 129 10.98 0.00 -0.56
CA ALA A 129 11.61 -0.03 0.76
C ALA A 129 10.65 -0.58 1.82
N ILE A 130 9.38 -0.20 1.79
CA ILE A 130 8.34 -0.77 2.67
C ILE A 130 8.16 -2.27 2.42
N ALA A 131 8.16 -2.71 1.15
CA ALA A 131 8.05 -4.12 0.77
C ALA A 131 9.20 -4.97 1.33
N SER A 132 10.38 -4.37 1.53
CA SER A 132 11.57 -5.05 2.08
C SER A 132 11.53 -5.27 3.60
N LEU A 133 10.61 -4.62 4.31
CA LEU A 133 10.47 -4.76 5.76
C LEU A 133 9.92 -6.15 6.13
N PRO A 134 10.16 -6.61 7.38
CA PRO A 134 9.40 -7.72 7.93
C PRO A 134 7.90 -7.46 7.75
N ARG A 135 7.17 -8.45 7.24
CA ARG A 135 5.74 -8.34 6.86
C ARG A 135 4.87 -7.59 7.87
N ASP A 136 5.07 -7.88 9.15
CA ASP A 136 4.31 -7.26 10.24
C ASP A 136 4.48 -5.73 10.32
N GLN A 137 5.69 -5.26 10.03
CA GLN A 137 6.05 -3.86 10.02
C GLN A 137 5.60 -3.19 8.72
N ALA A 138 5.75 -3.87 7.57
CA ALA A 138 5.26 -3.39 6.28
C ALA A 138 3.75 -3.15 6.31
N GLU A 139 2.96 -4.14 6.75
CA GLU A 139 1.51 -4.03 6.90
C GLU A 139 1.14 -2.88 7.84
N ALA A 140 1.84 -2.75 8.98
CA ALA A 140 1.58 -1.69 9.94
C ALA A 140 1.89 -0.28 9.39
N VAL A 141 2.96 -0.12 8.61
CA VAL A 141 3.33 1.16 7.99
C VAL A 141 2.36 1.52 6.87
N LEU A 142 2.04 0.59 5.98
CA LEU A 142 1.12 0.87 4.86
C LEU A 142 -0.27 1.27 5.36
N LEU A 143 -0.81 0.57 6.36
CA LEU A 143 -2.12 0.93 6.92
C LEU A 143 -2.12 2.34 7.53
N ARG A 144 -1.02 2.73 8.17
CA ARG A 144 -0.88 4.04 8.84
C ARG A 144 -0.60 5.19 7.88
N VAL A 145 0.23 4.95 6.87
CA VAL A 145 0.80 6.01 6.03
C VAL A 145 0.11 6.07 4.66
N VAL A 146 -0.15 4.91 4.06
CA VAL A 146 -0.76 4.82 2.72
C VAL A 146 -2.28 4.82 2.84
N MET A 147 -2.85 3.94 3.67
CA MET A 147 -4.30 3.92 3.91
C MET A 147 -4.76 5.04 4.86
N GLY A 148 -3.83 5.75 5.51
CA GLY A 148 -4.13 6.88 6.38
C GLY A 148 -4.91 6.50 7.65
N LEU A 149 -4.83 5.25 8.08
CA LEU A 149 -5.64 4.77 9.20
C LEU A 149 -5.12 5.25 10.56
N ASP A 150 -6.04 5.39 11.50
CA ASP A 150 -5.67 5.54 12.90
C ASP A 150 -5.04 4.23 13.47
N SER A 151 -4.47 4.28 14.68
CA SER A 151 -3.70 3.14 15.23
C SER A 151 -4.62 2.04 15.74
N LYS A 152 -5.84 2.41 16.12
CA LYS A 152 -6.87 1.49 16.58
C LYS A 152 -7.47 0.77 15.38
N SER A 153 -7.91 1.52 14.36
CA SER A 153 -8.45 0.99 13.11
C SER A 153 -7.45 0.10 12.38
N ALA A 154 -6.18 0.52 12.28
CA ALA A 154 -5.14 -0.32 11.69
C ALA A 154 -4.87 -1.60 12.53
N ALA A 155 -4.91 -1.52 13.86
CA ALA A 155 -4.77 -2.69 14.71
C ALA A 155 -5.93 -3.68 14.50
N ASP A 156 -7.15 -3.17 14.35
CA ASP A 156 -8.35 -3.97 14.07
C ASP A 156 -8.25 -4.66 12.71
N VAL A 157 -7.68 -3.99 11.69
CA VAL A 157 -7.42 -4.63 10.38
C VAL A 157 -6.45 -5.80 10.52
N LEU A 158 -5.42 -5.67 11.34
CA LEU A 158 -4.40 -6.71 11.54
C LEU A 158 -4.74 -7.74 12.63
N GLY A 159 -5.86 -7.58 13.35
CA GLY A 159 -6.20 -8.43 14.49
C GLY A 159 -5.20 -8.31 15.65
N LYS A 160 -4.63 -7.11 15.86
CA LYS A 160 -3.60 -6.82 16.86
C LYS A 160 -4.13 -5.96 18.00
N ARG A 161 -3.40 -5.95 19.11
CA ARG A 161 -3.60 -4.95 20.17
C ARG A 161 -3.05 -3.58 19.71
N PRO A 162 -3.67 -2.44 20.10
CA PRO A 162 -3.18 -1.12 19.71
C PRO A 162 -1.72 -0.85 20.08
N GLY A 163 -1.24 -1.36 21.22
CA GLY A 163 0.17 -1.25 21.63
C GLY A 163 1.12 -1.97 20.66
N ALA A 164 0.78 -3.20 20.26
CA ALA A 164 1.57 -3.98 19.30
C ALA A 164 1.59 -3.31 17.92
N MET A 165 0.47 -2.72 17.50
CA MET A 165 0.38 -1.94 16.26
C MET A 165 1.34 -0.74 16.28
N ARG A 166 1.30 0.10 17.33
CA ARG A 166 2.22 1.25 17.46
C ARG A 166 3.69 0.83 17.45
N MET A 167 4.03 -0.27 18.12
CA MET A 167 5.39 -0.81 18.10
C MET A 167 5.82 -1.29 16.71
N ALA A 168 4.95 -1.98 15.98
CA ALA A 168 5.23 -2.43 14.61
C ALA A 168 5.45 -1.24 13.67
N THR A 169 4.57 -0.22 13.72
CA THR A 169 4.73 1.01 12.94
C THR A 169 6.04 1.73 13.27
N SER A 170 6.33 1.93 14.56
CA SER A 170 7.56 2.63 14.99
C SER A 170 8.83 1.90 14.53
N ARG A 171 8.87 0.57 14.64
CA ARG A 171 10.01 -0.23 14.15
C ARG A 171 10.14 -0.18 12.64
N GLY A 172 9.03 -0.27 11.90
CA GLY A 172 9.03 -0.14 10.45
C GLY A 172 9.55 1.23 9.99
N LEU A 173 9.04 2.31 10.56
CA LEU A 173 9.48 3.68 10.22
C LEU A 173 10.96 3.91 10.54
N ARG A 174 11.45 3.42 11.69
CA ARG A 174 12.89 3.50 12.03
C ARG A 174 13.74 2.75 11.02
N ARG A 175 13.33 1.54 10.63
CA ARG A 175 14.06 0.74 9.65
C ARG A 175 14.08 1.38 8.27
N LEU A 176 12.98 2.02 7.86
CA LEU A 176 12.93 2.79 6.61
C LEU A 176 13.87 3.99 6.66
N ALA A 177 13.93 4.71 7.78
CA ALA A 177 14.87 5.82 7.95
C ALA A 177 16.32 5.34 7.77
N GLU A 178 16.70 4.24 8.43
CA GLU A 178 18.04 3.63 8.28
C GLU A 178 18.36 3.23 6.82
N LEU A 179 17.40 2.63 6.11
CA LEU A 179 17.58 2.21 4.71
C LEU A 179 17.74 3.42 3.77
N LEU A 180 16.96 4.47 3.98
CA LEU A 180 16.98 5.67 3.14
C LEU A 180 18.19 6.57 3.42
N GLU A 181 18.65 6.64 4.68
CA GLU A 181 19.89 7.33 5.04
C GLU A 181 21.12 6.64 4.42
N TYR A 182 21.13 5.31 4.38
CA TYR A 182 22.18 4.54 3.73
C TYR A 182 22.21 4.76 2.20
N ASP A 183 21.05 4.75 1.55
CA ASP A 183 20.91 5.04 0.11
C ASP A 183 21.34 6.47 -0.26
N GLY A 184 21.05 7.45 0.62
CA GLY A 184 21.50 8.84 0.47
C GLY A 184 23.01 9.00 0.63
N GLY A 185 23.62 8.20 1.51
CA GLY A 185 25.07 8.14 1.71
C GLY A 185 25.81 7.55 0.50
N VAL A 186 25.31 6.46 -0.09
CA VAL A 186 25.93 5.83 -1.27
C VAL A 186 25.80 6.70 -2.52
N SER A 187 24.67 7.41 -2.67
CA SER A 187 24.46 8.34 -3.78
C SER A 187 25.36 9.59 -3.69
N SER A 188 25.63 10.11 -2.48
CA SER A 188 26.52 11.27 -2.30
C SER A 188 28.00 10.91 -2.45
N VAL A 189 28.42 9.72 -2.02
CA VAL A 189 29.80 9.23 -2.18
C VAL A 189 30.12 8.96 -3.65
N THR A 190 29.19 8.38 -4.41
CA THR A 190 29.40 8.11 -5.85
C THR A 190 29.49 9.41 -6.68
N PHE A 191 28.74 10.44 -6.29
CA PHE A 191 28.83 11.77 -6.91
C PHE A 191 30.12 12.52 -6.54
N SER A 192 30.64 12.30 -5.33
CA SER A 192 31.91 12.86 -4.88
C SER A 192 33.10 12.23 -5.61
N VAL A 193 33.13 10.90 -5.76
CA VAL A 193 34.23 10.18 -6.44
C VAL A 193 34.32 10.52 -7.94
N SER A 194 33.19 10.79 -8.61
CA SER A 194 33.21 11.23 -10.01
C SER A 194 33.79 12.64 -10.18
N ARG A 195 33.58 13.54 -9.22
CA ARG A 195 34.10 14.92 -9.28
C ARG A 195 35.60 14.99 -9.03
N THR A 196 36.14 14.12 -8.17
CA THR A 196 37.59 14.04 -7.94
C THR A 196 38.38 13.43 -9.11
N LEU A 197 37.72 12.71 -10.02
CA LEU A 197 38.35 12.13 -11.21
C LEU A 197 38.32 13.07 -12.44
N GLU A 198 37.45 14.10 -12.44
CA GLU A 198 37.47 15.17 -13.45
C GLU A 198 38.51 16.26 -13.14
N ASP A 199 38.83 16.51 -11.87
CA ASP A 199 39.87 17.48 -11.45
C ASP A 199 41.31 16.93 -11.57
N MET A 200 41.50 15.71 -12.08
CA MET A 200 42.81 15.07 -12.30
C MET A 200 43.19 14.95 -13.79
N ARG A 201 42.60 15.75 -14.68
CA ARG A 201 42.90 15.76 -16.11
C ARG A 201 43.13 17.15 -16.66
#